data_AF-A0A3D1FZJ2-F1
#
_entry.id   AF-A0A3D1FZJ2-F1
#
_cell.length_a   1.000
_cell.length_b   1.000
_cell.length_c   1.000
_cell.angle_alpha   90.00
_cell.angle_beta   90.00
_cell.angle_gamma   90.00
#
_symmetry.space_group_name_H-M   'P 1'
#
loop_
_entity.id
_entity.type
_entity.pdbx_description
1 polymer ?
#
loop_
_entity_poly.entity_id
_entity_poly.type
_entity_poly.pdbx_seq_one_letter_code
_entity_poly.pdbx_strand_id
1 'polypeptide(L)'
;LRLRKFLKQAEYKYNVGIQDLVFKPGRSLTEFMDFRIFKGLFQLDMLKDIRKHVAEVSSHPKLKAILEFPVLFLGALPQNTPALYSLMNYADMSLGTWYPMGGMNKIIEGMVSVAKEQGVKFRTSTEVTGFKYSNGRIISVLTKGGSFTADIVVGGADYHHIDQKISSPEYREYSPEYWEKRKMAPSSLLFYLGVKGKVNNVLHHNLFFDYELDQHAHEIYTDPTWPTKPLFYASAPTKTDESIAPEGCENMFLLMPTAPGLSGDSEEVREKYYHLMMDRLESYTGESIRDRVIVKRSFAYSDFKSEYNSFKGNAYGLANTLDQTAIFKPRL
;
A
#
# COMPACT_ATOMS: atom_id res chain seq x y z
N LEU A 1 -27.62 -13.47 6.77
CA LEU A 1 -27.93 -12.55 7.90
C LEU A 1 -26.66 -12.03 8.61
N ARG A 2 -25.69 -12.89 8.99
CA ARG A 2 -24.47 -12.46 9.71
C ARG A 2 -23.56 -11.51 8.94
N LEU A 3 -23.24 -11.79 7.67
CA LEU A 3 -22.41 -10.89 6.84
C LEU A 3 -23.03 -9.49 6.68
N ARG A 4 -24.35 -9.40 6.46
CA ARG A 4 -25.04 -8.10 6.38
C ARG A 4 -24.93 -7.31 7.69
N LYS A 5 -25.00 -7.99 8.84
CA LYS A 5 -24.79 -7.35 10.16
C LYS A 5 -23.36 -6.82 10.29
N PHE A 6 -22.37 -7.62 9.89
CA PHE A 6 -20.97 -7.21 9.87
C PHE A 6 -20.74 -5.99 8.97
N LEU A 7 -21.26 -6.00 7.74
CA LEU A 7 -21.14 -4.87 6.80
C LEU A 7 -21.84 -3.61 7.32
N LYS A 8 -23.00 -3.73 7.98
CA LYS A 8 -23.68 -2.59 8.61
C LYS A 8 -22.88 -2.01 9.79
N GLN A 9 -22.19 -2.86 10.56
CA GLN A 9 -21.26 -2.38 11.59
C GLN A 9 -20.06 -1.69 10.94
N ALA A 10 -19.50 -2.28 9.88
CA ALA A 10 -18.40 -1.70 9.12
C ALA A 10 -18.76 -0.36 8.45
N GLU A 11 -19.98 -0.19 7.95
CA GLU A 11 -20.52 1.07 7.42
C GLU A 11 -20.47 2.19 8.46
N TYR A 12 -20.97 1.91 9.67
CA TYR A 12 -20.91 2.89 10.74
C TYR A 12 -19.46 3.29 11.06
N LYS A 13 -18.55 2.30 11.13
CA LYS A 13 -17.12 2.54 11.36
C LYS A 13 -16.50 3.36 10.25
N TYR A 14 -16.88 3.10 9.00
CA TYR A 14 -16.46 3.86 7.83
C TYR A 14 -16.92 5.31 7.94
N ASN A 15 -18.19 5.55 8.24
CA ASN A 15 -18.74 6.91 8.36
C ASN A 15 -18.04 7.70 9.47
N VAL A 16 -17.90 7.13 10.67
CA VAL A 16 -17.17 7.78 11.76
C VAL A 16 -15.69 7.99 11.40
N GLY A 17 -15.04 6.99 10.81
CA GLY A 17 -13.64 7.09 10.40
C GLY A 17 -13.40 8.19 9.36
N ILE A 18 -14.17 8.18 8.28
CA ILE A 18 -13.98 9.07 7.12
C ILE A 18 -14.50 10.48 7.41
N GLN A 19 -15.67 10.61 8.05
CA GLN A 19 -16.29 11.92 8.28
C GLN A 19 -15.72 12.62 9.52
N ASP A 20 -15.47 11.89 10.61
CA ASP A 20 -15.11 12.50 11.89
C ASP A 20 -13.61 12.44 12.21
N LEU A 21 -12.86 11.50 11.63
CA LEU A 21 -11.44 11.27 12.01
C LEU A 21 -10.45 11.63 10.90
N VAL A 22 -10.70 11.29 9.63
CA VAL A 22 -9.72 11.49 8.54
C VAL A 22 -9.38 12.96 8.31
N PHE A 23 -10.32 13.87 8.52
CA PHE A 23 -10.08 15.31 8.36
C PHE A 23 -9.46 15.99 9.58
N LYS A 24 -9.20 15.25 10.68
CA LYS A 24 -8.55 15.80 11.87
C LYS A 24 -7.03 15.84 11.67
N PRO A 25 -6.36 16.91 12.14
CA PRO A 25 -4.93 17.08 11.94
C PRO A 25 -4.08 16.09 12.77
N GLY A 26 -4.66 15.46 13.80
CA GLY A 26 -4.01 14.41 14.59
C GLY A 26 -2.86 14.94 15.44
N ARG A 27 -2.97 16.18 15.93
CA ARG A 27 -1.88 16.87 16.65
C ARG A 27 -1.95 16.72 18.16
N SER A 28 -3.12 16.38 18.72
CA SER A 28 -3.29 16.17 20.15
C SER A 28 -4.20 14.99 20.48
N LEU A 29 -4.02 14.40 21.66
CA LEU A 29 -4.96 13.40 22.21
C LEU A 29 -6.36 14.00 22.42
N THR A 30 -6.44 15.29 22.74
CA THR A 30 -7.70 15.98 23.04
C THR A 30 -8.61 16.09 21.80
N GLU A 31 -8.06 16.08 20.58
CA GLU A 31 -8.84 16.00 19.34
C GLU A 31 -9.63 14.68 19.24
N PHE A 32 -9.15 13.61 19.89
CA PHE A 32 -9.78 12.29 19.93
C PHE A 32 -10.66 12.09 21.17
N MET A 33 -10.58 13.00 22.16
CA MET A 33 -11.43 13.03 23.37
C MET A 33 -12.79 13.69 23.12
N ASP A 34 -13.45 13.37 22.01
CA ASP A 34 -14.85 13.72 21.80
C ASP A 34 -15.72 12.63 22.44
N PHE A 35 -16.63 13.02 23.34
CA PHE A 35 -17.53 12.10 24.03
C PHE A 35 -18.37 11.23 23.07
N ARG A 36 -18.67 11.74 21.86
CA ARG A 36 -19.36 11.00 20.79
C ARG A 36 -18.48 9.91 20.18
N ILE A 37 -17.20 10.21 19.97
CA ILE A 37 -16.19 9.26 19.46
C ILE A 37 -15.91 8.20 20.54
N PHE A 38 -15.76 8.61 21.80
CA PHE A 38 -15.54 7.69 22.93
C PHE A 38 -16.72 6.73 23.14
N LYS A 39 -17.96 7.22 23.06
CA LYS A 39 -19.16 6.39 23.12
C LYS A 39 -19.26 5.43 21.92
N GLY A 40 -18.88 5.89 20.73
CA GLY A 40 -18.77 5.04 19.54
C GLY A 40 -17.69 3.95 19.66
N LEU A 41 -16.52 4.28 20.22
CA LEU A 41 -15.42 3.33 20.42
C LEU A 41 -15.77 2.19 21.38
N PHE A 42 -16.46 2.50 22.48
CA PHE A 42 -16.88 1.51 23.49
C PHE A 42 -18.13 0.70 23.10
N GLN A 43 -19.11 1.31 22.39
CA GLN A 43 -20.34 0.60 22.00
C GLN A 43 -20.16 -0.40 20.85
N LEU A 44 -19.04 -0.36 20.13
CA LEU A 44 -18.88 -1.04 18.84
C LEU A 44 -17.75 -2.07 18.78
N ASP A 45 -17.21 -2.49 19.93
CA ASP A 45 -16.15 -3.48 19.98
C ASP A 45 -14.94 -3.10 19.08
N MET A 46 -14.69 -1.79 18.91
CA MET A 46 -13.73 -1.24 17.94
C MET A 46 -12.29 -1.69 18.20
N LEU A 47 -12.00 -1.96 19.46
CA LEU A 47 -10.72 -2.45 19.97
C LEU A 47 -10.62 -3.97 19.98
N LYS A 48 -11.72 -4.71 19.71
CA LYS A 48 -11.62 -6.16 19.53
C LYS A 48 -10.74 -6.44 18.33
N ASP A 49 -10.03 -7.54 18.42
CA ASP A 49 -9.29 -8.11 17.31
C ASP A 49 -10.25 -8.44 16.14
N ILE A 50 -9.88 -8.04 14.92
CA ILE A 50 -10.67 -8.28 13.72
C ILE A 50 -10.89 -9.76 13.44
N ARG A 51 -9.95 -10.65 13.80
CA ARG A 51 -10.11 -12.10 13.63
C ARG A 51 -11.23 -12.65 14.50
N LYS A 52 -11.31 -12.24 15.78
CA LYS A 52 -12.47 -12.57 16.64
C LYS A 52 -13.78 -12.08 16.04
N HIS A 53 -13.81 -10.86 15.51
CA HIS A 53 -15.00 -10.30 14.90
C HIS A 53 -15.43 -11.06 13.62
N VAL A 54 -14.46 -11.44 12.78
CA VAL A 54 -14.70 -12.25 11.58
C VAL A 54 -15.18 -13.67 11.94
N ALA A 55 -14.65 -14.27 13.00
CA ALA A 55 -15.08 -15.59 13.48
C ALA A 55 -16.55 -15.62 13.94
N GLU A 56 -17.11 -14.48 14.38
CA GLU A 56 -18.56 -14.36 14.67
C GLU A 56 -19.41 -14.43 13.39
N VAL A 57 -18.85 -14.05 12.24
CA VAL A 57 -19.53 -14.07 10.93
C VAL A 57 -19.59 -15.48 10.36
N SER A 58 -18.46 -16.18 10.32
CA SER A 58 -18.33 -17.51 9.73
C SER A 58 -17.17 -18.32 10.32
N SER A 59 -17.36 -19.63 10.45
CA SER A 59 -16.29 -20.58 10.77
C SER A 59 -15.55 -21.11 9.53
N HIS A 60 -16.10 -20.91 8.33
CA HIS A 60 -15.52 -21.45 7.10
C HIS A 60 -14.18 -20.77 6.77
N PRO A 61 -13.06 -21.52 6.61
CA PRO A 61 -11.72 -20.96 6.44
C PRO A 61 -11.63 -19.91 5.31
N LYS A 62 -12.16 -20.21 4.13
CA LYS A 62 -12.13 -19.28 2.98
C LYS A 62 -12.88 -17.97 3.22
N LEU A 63 -14.01 -18.00 3.93
CA LEU A 63 -14.78 -16.78 4.22
C LEU A 63 -14.07 -15.92 5.25
N LYS A 64 -13.39 -16.54 6.22
CA LYS A 64 -12.53 -15.82 7.17
C LYS A 64 -11.37 -15.15 6.45
N ALA A 65 -10.67 -15.89 5.58
CA ALA A 65 -9.55 -15.37 4.80
C ALA A 65 -9.94 -14.13 3.97
N ILE A 66 -11.09 -14.16 3.30
CA ILE A 66 -11.60 -13.01 2.51
C ILE A 66 -11.84 -11.79 3.41
N LEU A 67 -12.45 -11.96 4.58
CA LEU A 67 -12.78 -10.85 5.48
C LEU A 67 -11.57 -10.33 6.29
N GLU A 68 -10.57 -11.19 6.53
CA GLU A 68 -9.31 -10.83 7.21
C GLU A 68 -8.29 -10.22 6.23
N PHE A 69 -8.36 -10.54 4.93
CA PHE A 69 -7.38 -10.12 3.94
C PHE A 69 -7.08 -8.60 3.91
N PRO A 70 -8.06 -7.69 4.03
CA PRO A 70 -7.77 -6.24 4.02
C PRO A 70 -6.73 -5.82 5.05
N VAL A 71 -6.54 -6.59 6.12
CA VAL A 71 -5.55 -6.33 7.16
C VAL A 71 -4.11 -6.44 6.65
N LEU A 72 -3.84 -7.28 5.64
CA LEU A 72 -2.51 -7.38 5.06
C LEU A 72 -2.04 -6.04 4.47
N PHE A 73 -2.93 -5.16 4.05
CA PHE A 73 -2.54 -3.83 3.54
C PHE A 73 -2.16 -2.85 4.64
N LEU A 74 -2.44 -3.16 5.91
CA LEU A 74 -2.16 -2.27 7.05
C LEU A 74 -0.78 -2.50 7.65
N GLY A 75 -0.07 -3.52 7.19
CA GLY A 75 1.25 -3.86 7.69
C GLY A 75 1.24 -4.57 9.04
N ALA A 76 0.18 -5.29 9.37
CA ALA A 76 0.03 -6.00 10.64
C ALA A 76 -0.69 -7.35 10.46
N LEU A 77 -0.55 -8.21 11.47
CA LEU A 77 -1.29 -9.46 11.55
C LEU A 77 -2.77 -9.19 11.92
N PRO A 78 -3.74 -9.98 11.43
CA PRO A 78 -5.15 -9.88 11.81
C PRO A 78 -5.34 -9.81 13.32
N GLN A 79 -4.75 -10.73 14.08
CA GLN A 79 -4.82 -10.81 15.55
C GLN A 79 -4.37 -9.54 16.29
N ASN A 80 -3.58 -8.70 15.64
CA ASN A 80 -3.01 -7.47 16.21
C ASN A 80 -3.65 -6.20 15.63
N THR A 81 -4.70 -6.36 14.82
CA THR A 81 -5.34 -5.27 14.08
C THR A 81 -6.75 -4.99 14.64
N PRO A 82 -7.02 -3.75 15.05
CA PRO A 82 -8.33 -3.37 15.57
C PRO A 82 -9.48 -3.64 14.57
N ALA A 83 -10.62 -4.11 15.06
CA ALA A 83 -11.83 -4.31 14.27
C ALA A 83 -12.39 -3.01 13.66
N LEU A 84 -11.87 -1.82 14.04
CA LEU A 84 -12.06 -0.57 13.31
C LEU A 84 -11.82 -0.74 11.80
N TYR A 85 -10.79 -1.51 11.42
CA TYR A 85 -10.41 -1.71 10.02
C TYR A 85 -11.40 -2.56 9.22
N SER A 86 -12.44 -3.11 9.84
CA SER A 86 -13.56 -3.68 9.08
C SER A 86 -14.22 -2.65 8.16
N LEU A 87 -14.01 -1.34 8.35
CA LEU A 87 -14.39 -0.28 7.41
C LEU A 87 -13.91 -0.55 5.97
N MET A 88 -12.75 -1.20 5.80
CA MET A 88 -12.22 -1.54 4.48
C MET A 88 -13.09 -2.59 3.78
N ASN A 89 -13.67 -3.52 4.53
CA ASN A 89 -14.62 -4.50 3.99
C ASN A 89 -15.91 -3.82 3.50
N TYR A 90 -16.37 -2.76 4.18
CA TYR A 90 -17.51 -1.99 3.71
C TYR A 90 -17.18 -1.21 2.43
N ALA A 91 -16.02 -0.55 2.39
CA ALA A 91 -15.56 0.15 1.19
C ALA A 91 -15.50 -0.80 -0.01
N ASP A 92 -14.90 -1.96 0.14
CA ASP A 92 -14.74 -2.94 -0.94
C ASP A 92 -16.07 -3.63 -1.33
N MET A 93 -16.80 -4.17 -0.36
CA MET A 93 -17.97 -5.00 -0.64
C MET A 93 -19.29 -4.24 -0.80
N SER A 94 -19.35 -2.96 -0.40
CA SER A 94 -20.61 -2.18 -0.37
C SER A 94 -20.58 -0.89 -1.18
N LEU A 95 -19.47 -0.14 -1.20
CA LEU A 95 -19.37 1.08 -2.01
C LEU A 95 -19.06 0.80 -3.49
N GLY A 96 -18.54 -0.39 -3.78
CA GLY A 96 -18.19 -0.86 -5.11
C GLY A 96 -16.77 -0.51 -5.51
N THR A 97 -16.29 -1.21 -6.54
CA THR A 97 -14.94 -1.06 -7.10
C THR A 97 -15.03 -0.31 -8.42
N TRP A 98 -14.27 0.77 -8.57
CA TRP A 98 -14.28 1.63 -9.75
C TRP A 98 -12.91 1.60 -10.46
N TYR A 99 -12.93 1.62 -11.78
CA TYR A 99 -11.74 1.66 -12.61
C TYR A 99 -11.77 2.87 -13.56
N PRO A 100 -10.74 3.74 -13.55
CA PRO A 100 -10.63 4.81 -14.52
C PRO A 100 -10.22 4.24 -15.89
N MET A 101 -11.06 4.45 -16.91
CA MET A 101 -10.72 4.07 -18.29
C MET A 101 -9.44 4.79 -18.75
N GLY A 102 -8.49 4.05 -19.29
CA GLY A 102 -7.10 4.44 -19.56
C GLY A 102 -6.13 4.08 -18.42
N GLY A 103 -6.62 3.46 -17.34
CA GLY A 103 -5.83 3.00 -16.21
C GLY A 103 -5.62 4.04 -15.11
N MET A 104 -5.06 3.58 -13.98
CA MET A 104 -4.90 4.38 -12.75
C MET A 104 -4.11 5.69 -12.95
N ASN A 105 -3.24 5.76 -13.97
CA ASN A 105 -2.51 6.98 -14.31
C ASN A 105 -3.44 8.14 -14.71
N LYS A 106 -4.67 7.86 -15.16
CA LYS A 106 -5.64 8.90 -15.54
C LYS A 106 -6.07 9.78 -14.37
N ILE A 107 -6.04 9.24 -13.15
CA ILE A 107 -6.25 10.03 -11.93
C ILE A 107 -5.13 11.05 -11.78
N ILE A 108 -3.88 10.63 -11.97
CA ILE A 108 -2.70 11.51 -11.89
C ILE A 108 -2.73 12.56 -13.00
N GLU A 109 -3.04 12.17 -14.24
CA GLU A 109 -3.19 13.10 -15.36
C GLU A 109 -4.25 14.17 -15.07
N GLY A 110 -5.41 13.78 -14.52
CA GLY A 110 -6.46 14.72 -14.10
C GLY A 110 -5.97 15.70 -13.03
N MET A 111 -5.29 15.21 -11.98
CA MET A 111 -4.71 16.06 -10.94
C MET A 111 -3.67 17.04 -11.49
N VAL A 112 -2.79 16.57 -12.39
CA VAL A 112 -1.78 17.40 -13.05
C VAL A 112 -2.43 18.46 -13.95
N SER A 113 -3.51 18.13 -14.66
CA SER A 113 -4.27 19.09 -15.48
C SER A 113 -4.79 20.24 -14.62
N VAL A 114 -5.53 19.91 -13.55
CA VAL A 114 -6.08 20.91 -12.63
C VAL A 114 -4.96 21.77 -12.02
N ALA A 115 -3.85 21.16 -11.59
CA ALA A 115 -2.72 21.91 -11.05
C ALA A 115 -2.12 22.89 -12.08
N LYS A 116 -1.94 22.46 -13.33
CA LYS A 116 -1.44 23.33 -14.41
C LYS A 116 -2.40 24.47 -14.72
N GLU A 117 -3.71 24.23 -14.72
CA GLU A 117 -4.75 25.26 -14.88
C GLU A 117 -4.68 26.30 -13.76
N GLN A 118 -4.30 25.90 -12.54
CA GLN A 118 -4.04 26.79 -11.41
C GLN A 118 -2.64 27.43 -11.43
N GLY A 119 -1.86 27.25 -12.51
CA GLY A 119 -0.56 27.88 -12.69
C GLY A 119 0.64 27.14 -12.07
N VAL A 120 0.44 25.91 -11.59
CA VAL A 120 1.53 25.10 -11.02
C VAL A 120 2.56 24.74 -12.11
N LYS A 121 3.84 24.93 -11.78
CA LYS A 121 4.97 24.57 -12.66
C LYS A 121 5.60 23.26 -12.21
N PHE A 122 5.61 22.27 -13.11
CA PHE A 122 6.26 20.98 -12.88
C PHE A 122 7.68 20.97 -13.45
N ARG A 123 8.64 20.49 -12.64
CA ARG A 123 10.05 20.35 -13.02
C ARG A 123 10.44 18.88 -12.86
N THR A 124 10.39 18.10 -13.93
CA THR A 124 10.83 16.70 -13.94
C THR A 124 12.35 16.62 -14.10
N SER A 125 12.94 15.44 -13.85
CA SER A 125 14.39 15.22 -13.95
C SER A 125 15.22 16.22 -13.13
N THR A 126 14.64 16.72 -12.04
CA THR A 126 15.20 17.78 -11.19
C THR A 126 15.22 17.27 -9.75
N GLU A 127 16.10 16.30 -9.49
CA GLU A 127 16.24 15.67 -8.18
C GLU A 127 16.67 16.69 -7.12
N VAL A 128 15.92 16.74 -6.02
CA VAL A 128 16.28 17.53 -4.84
C VAL A 128 17.39 16.83 -4.08
N THR A 129 18.47 17.55 -3.82
CA THR A 129 19.69 17.02 -3.18
C THR A 129 19.98 17.68 -1.83
N GLY A 130 19.24 18.72 -1.46
CA GLY A 130 19.41 19.38 -0.17
C GLY A 130 18.62 20.66 -0.02
N PHE A 131 18.85 21.35 1.10
CA PHE A 131 18.26 22.65 1.40
C PHE A 131 19.34 23.68 1.78
N LYS A 132 19.05 24.96 1.52
CA LYS A 132 19.76 26.09 2.13
C LYS A 132 18.93 26.66 3.26
N TYR A 133 19.61 26.97 4.36
CA TYR A 133 18.97 27.47 5.58
C TYR A 133 19.44 28.89 5.89
N SER A 134 18.55 29.69 6.46
CA SER A 134 18.86 30.99 7.07
C SER A 134 17.97 31.18 8.29
N ASN A 135 18.57 31.54 9.43
CA ASN A 135 17.87 31.73 10.71
C ASN A 135 16.94 30.55 11.07
N GLY A 136 17.42 29.32 10.85
CA GLY A 136 16.67 28.10 11.14
C GLY A 136 15.53 27.76 10.17
N ARG A 137 15.42 28.46 9.03
CA ARG A 137 14.38 28.22 8.02
C ARG A 137 14.98 27.83 6.68
N ILE A 138 14.31 26.93 5.96
CA ILE A 138 14.65 26.64 4.57
C ILE A 138 14.33 27.86 3.72
N ILE A 139 15.32 28.37 3.00
CA ILE A 139 15.18 29.50 2.06
C ILE A 139 15.35 29.07 0.61
N SER A 140 15.92 27.88 0.37
CA SER A 140 16.05 27.33 -0.98
C SER A 140 16.14 25.81 -0.99
N VAL A 141 15.62 25.23 -2.07
CA VAL A 141 15.78 23.81 -2.42
C VAL A 141 16.95 23.68 -3.40
N LEU A 142 17.85 22.74 -3.13
CA LEU A 142 19.03 22.46 -3.93
C LEU A 142 18.79 21.26 -4.83
N THR A 143 19.33 21.32 -6.04
CA THR A 143 19.26 20.27 -7.04
C THR A 143 20.61 20.19 -7.78
N LYS A 144 20.84 19.12 -8.55
CA LYS A 144 22.04 19.02 -9.41
C LYS A 144 22.17 20.16 -10.42
N GLY A 145 21.05 20.74 -10.87
CA GLY A 145 21.01 21.79 -11.89
C GLY A 145 20.94 23.22 -11.36
N GLY A 146 20.97 23.43 -10.04
CA GLY A 146 20.86 24.75 -9.42
C GLY A 146 19.98 24.76 -8.17
N SER A 147 19.56 25.96 -7.73
CA SER A 147 18.74 26.14 -6.54
C SER A 147 17.47 26.95 -6.81
N PHE A 148 16.40 26.64 -6.09
CA PHE A 148 15.11 27.31 -6.17
C PHE A 148 14.75 27.93 -4.82
N THR A 149 14.49 29.23 -4.78
CA THR A 149 13.99 29.90 -3.56
C THR A 149 12.51 29.63 -3.37
N ALA A 150 12.09 29.44 -2.13
CA ALA A 150 10.68 29.27 -1.78
C ALA A 150 10.42 29.78 -0.36
N ASP A 151 9.24 30.35 -0.13
CA ASP A 151 8.79 30.77 1.20
C ASP A 151 8.32 29.57 2.04
N ILE A 152 7.77 28.56 1.36
CA ILE A 152 7.26 27.32 1.95
C ILE A 152 7.77 26.15 1.13
N VAL A 153 8.26 25.11 1.82
CA VAL A 153 8.67 23.85 1.22
C VAL A 153 7.82 22.73 1.80
N VAL A 154 7.16 21.97 0.93
CA VAL A 154 6.37 20.79 1.31
C VAL A 154 7.07 19.55 0.74
N GLY A 155 7.48 18.66 1.62
CA GLY A 155 8.14 17.41 1.27
C GLY A 155 7.14 16.30 0.94
N GLY A 156 7.07 15.89 -0.34
CA GLY A 156 6.25 14.78 -0.80
C GLY A 156 6.99 13.44 -0.98
N ALA A 157 8.28 13.39 -0.64
CA ALA A 157 9.09 12.18 -0.72
C ALA A 157 9.03 11.37 0.59
N ASP A 158 9.64 10.17 0.61
CA ASP A 158 9.80 9.37 1.83
C ASP A 158 10.41 10.24 2.96
N TYR A 159 9.76 10.23 4.12
CA TYR A 159 10.13 11.15 5.19
C TYR A 159 11.53 10.88 5.74
N HIS A 160 11.91 9.60 5.90
CA HIS A 160 13.27 9.29 6.30
C HIS A 160 14.29 9.79 5.27
N HIS A 161 13.97 9.70 3.97
CA HIS A 161 14.86 10.25 2.93
C HIS A 161 15.04 11.77 3.08
N ILE A 162 13.95 12.51 3.26
CA ILE A 162 14.04 13.97 3.48
C ILE A 162 14.86 14.27 4.73
N ASP A 163 14.54 13.62 5.85
CA ASP A 163 15.17 13.89 7.15
C ASP A 163 16.65 13.47 7.19
N GLN A 164 17.01 12.29 6.68
CA GLN A 164 18.36 11.74 6.84
C GLN A 164 19.28 11.99 5.65
N LYS A 165 18.74 12.27 4.45
CA LYS A 165 19.54 12.42 3.22
C LYS A 165 19.50 13.83 2.62
N ILE A 166 18.37 14.52 2.70
CA ILE A 166 18.20 15.85 2.10
C ILE A 166 18.51 16.95 3.12
N SER A 167 18.03 16.83 4.35
CA SER A 167 18.30 17.80 5.41
C SER A 167 19.75 17.75 5.88
N SER A 168 20.33 18.93 6.15
CA SER A 168 21.64 19.01 6.80
C SER A 168 21.60 18.38 8.19
N PRO A 169 22.70 17.76 8.68
CA PRO A 169 22.74 17.05 9.95
C PRO A 169 22.16 17.80 11.16
N GLU A 170 22.38 19.11 11.22
CA GLU A 170 21.92 20.00 12.30
C GLU A 170 20.42 20.34 12.24
N TYR A 171 19.75 20.07 11.11
CA TYR A 171 18.32 20.31 10.89
C TYR A 171 17.51 19.02 10.74
N ARG A 172 18.09 17.87 11.09
CA ARG A 172 17.34 16.60 11.16
C ARG A 172 16.47 16.60 12.40
N GLU A 173 15.23 16.20 12.24
CA GLU A 173 14.26 16.13 13.34
C GLU A 173 14.50 14.88 14.20
N TYR A 174 14.95 13.79 13.57
CA TYR A 174 15.10 12.51 14.25
C TYR A 174 16.52 11.92 14.10
N SER A 175 16.92 11.11 15.08
CA SER A 175 18.20 10.39 15.02
C SER A 175 18.10 9.16 14.09
N PRO A 176 19.22 8.64 13.58
CA PRO A 176 19.22 7.38 12.84
C PRO A 176 18.59 6.22 13.64
N GLU A 177 18.83 6.15 14.95
CA GLU A 177 18.28 5.11 15.83
C GLU A 177 16.77 5.23 16.01
N TYR A 178 16.22 6.46 15.93
CA TYR A 178 14.77 6.66 15.93
C TYR A 178 14.13 5.99 14.72
N TRP A 179 14.73 6.18 13.54
CA TRP A 179 14.25 5.61 12.28
C TRP A 179 14.40 4.09 12.24
N GLU A 180 15.50 3.56 12.76
CA GLU A 180 15.71 2.11 12.79
C GLU A 180 14.66 1.36 13.63
N LYS A 181 14.16 2.00 14.68
CA LYS A 181 13.07 1.47 15.53
C LYS A 181 11.68 1.55 14.88
N ARG A 182 11.52 2.28 13.77
CA ARG A 182 10.21 2.41 13.11
C ARG A 182 9.85 1.11 12.38
N LYS A 183 8.59 0.69 12.56
CA LYS A 183 8.01 -0.41 11.79
C LYS A 183 7.54 0.13 10.46
N MET A 184 8.11 -0.39 9.38
CA MET A 184 7.69 -0.06 8.02
C MET A 184 6.57 -1.01 7.58
N ALA A 185 5.69 -0.52 6.73
CA ALA A 185 4.72 -1.37 6.06
C ALA A 185 5.42 -2.33 5.07
N PRO A 186 4.73 -3.38 4.60
CA PRO A 186 5.27 -4.33 3.64
C PRO A 186 5.94 -3.68 2.43
N SER A 187 6.90 -4.41 1.89
CA SER A 187 7.32 -4.25 0.51
C SER A 187 6.46 -5.14 -0.40
N SER A 188 6.83 -5.24 -1.67
CA SER A 188 6.19 -6.13 -2.61
C SER A 188 7.16 -6.58 -3.69
N LEU A 189 6.94 -7.76 -4.25
CA LEU A 189 7.47 -8.20 -5.53
C LEU A 189 6.37 -8.10 -6.59
N LEU A 190 6.61 -7.31 -7.63
CA LEU A 190 5.67 -7.03 -8.70
C LEU A 190 6.17 -7.62 -10.02
N PHE A 191 5.24 -8.06 -10.85
CA PHE A 191 5.49 -8.38 -12.26
C PHE A 191 4.48 -7.66 -13.15
N TYR A 192 4.98 -6.87 -14.09
CA TYR A 192 4.20 -6.28 -15.17
C TYR A 192 4.35 -7.16 -16.40
N LEU A 193 3.24 -7.71 -16.88
CA LEU A 193 3.19 -8.72 -17.93
C LEU A 193 2.36 -8.21 -19.11
N GLY A 194 2.95 -8.24 -20.30
CA GLY A 194 2.22 -8.18 -21.56
C GLY A 194 2.07 -9.59 -22.10
N VAL A 195 0.83 -10.03 -22.30
CA VAL A 195 0.51 -11.40 -22.74
C VAL A 195 -0.13 -11.33 -24.13
N LYS A 196 0.38 -12.10 -25.09
CA LYS A 196 -0.25 -12.25 -26.40
C LYS A 196 -1.45 -13.19 -26.30
N GLY A 197 -2.62 -12.76 -26.77
CA GLY A 197 -3.88 -13.49 -26.63
C GLY A 197 -4.58 -13.21 -25.30
N LYS A 198 -5.85 -13.60 -25.21
CA LYS A 198 -6.63 -13.47 -23.98
C LYS A 198 -6.18 -14.52 -22.92
N VAL A 199 -6.43 -14.24 -21.65
CA VAL A 199 -6.29 -15.18 -20.54
C VAL A 199 -7.68 -15.48 -20.01
N ASN A 200 -8.13 -16.72 -20.12
CA ASN A 200 -9.47 -17.11 -19.72
C ASN A 200 -9.57 -17.33 -18.22
N ASN A 201 -10.79 -17.41 -17.70
CA ASN A 201 -11.08 -17.74 -16.30
C ASN A 201 -10.47 -16.80 -15.26
N VAL A 202 -10.08 -15.58 -15.66
CA VAL A 202 -9.69 -14.49 -14.75
C VAL A 202 -10.66 -13.32 -14.85
N LEU A 203 -10.89 -12.66 -13.73
CA LEU A 203 -11.57 -11.37 -13.63
C LEU A 203 -10.54 -10.23 -13.66
N HIS A 204 -11.01 -8.99 -13.56
CA HIS A 204 -10.12 -7.83 -13.41
C HIS A 204 -9.19 -7.99 -12.20
N HIS A 205 -9.74 -8.40 -11.06
CA HIS A 205 -9.04 -8.56 -9.79
C HIS A 205 -9.16 -10.03 -9.34
N ASN A 206 -8.03 -10.69 -9.11
CA ASN A 206 -7.98 -12.10 -8.69
C ASN A 206 -7.06 -12.24 -7.49
N LEU A 207 -7.54 -12.90 -6.44
CA LEU A 207 -6.77 -13.13 -5.21
C LEU A 207 -6.54 -14.63 -5.02
N PHE A 208 -5.27 -15.02 -4.93
CA PHE A 208 -4.86 -16.42 -4.78
C PHE A 208 -4.67 -16.75 -3.30
N PHE A 209 -5.75 -17.22 -2.67
CA PHE A 209 -5.80 -17.74 -1.28
C PHE A 209 -5.86 -19.27 -1.20
N ASP A 210 -4.98 -19.92 -1.94
CA ASP A 210 -4.80 -21.38 -1.98
C ASP A 210 -3.81 -21.90 -0.93
N TYR A 211 -3.23 -21.01 -0.13
CA TYR A 211 -2.43 -21.33 1.06
C TYR A 211 -2.91 -20.56 2.31
N GLU A 212 -2.35 -20.90 3.47
CA GLU A 212 -2.74 -20.31 4.75
C GLU A 212 -2.25 -18.86 4.89
N LEU A 213 -3.18 -17.96 5.17
CA LEU A 213 -2.93 -16.53 5.39
C LEU A 213 -1.94 -16.28 6.53
N ASP A 214 -2.07 -17.02 7.63
CA ASP A 214 -1.25 -16.85 8.83
C ASP A 214 0.22 -17.17 8.59
N GLN A 215 0.51 -18.16 7.75
CA GLN A 215 1.88 -18.51 7.40
C GLN A 215 2.54 -17.36 6.64
N HIS A 216 1.91 -16.89 5.56
CA HIS A 216 2.47 -15.78 4.79
C HIS A 216 2.59 -14.51 5.64
N ALA A 217 1.58 -14.19 6.43
CA ALA A 217 1.61 -13.01 7.29
C ALA A 217 2.74 -13.11 8.35
N HIS A 218 3.02 -14.29 8.90
CA HIS A 218 4.13 -14.49 9.82
C HIS A 218 5.49 -14.23 9.15
N GLU A 219 5.69 -14.77 7.95
CA GLU A 219 6.93 -14.64 7.16
C GLU A 219 7.22 -13.20 6.70
N ILE A 220 6.19 -12.32 6.64
CA ILE A 220 6.40 -10.91 6.26
C ILE A 220 6.42 -9.93 7.44
N TYR A 221 5.81 -10.28 8.58
CA TYR A 221 5.66 -9.37 9.73
C TYR A 221 6.44 -9.74 10.98
N THR A 222 6.64 -11.04 11.23
CA THR A 222 7.20 -11.53 12.50
C THR A 222 8.60 -12.07 12.31
N ASP A 223 8.79 -12.91 11.30
CA ASP A 223 10.09 -13.48 10.92
C ASP A 223 10.37 -13.15 9.45
N PRO A 224 10.89 -11.92 9.16
CA PRO A 224 11.08 -11.43 7.81
C PRO A 224 11.90 -12.37 6.93
N THR A 225 11.22 -13.06 6.02
CA THR A 225 11.81 -13.96 5.04
C THR A 225 11.05 -13.90 3.73
N TRP A 226 11.65 -14.45 2.68
CA TRP A 226 10.97 -14.64 1.41
C TRP A 226 9.87 -15.69 1.58
N PRO A 227 8.59 -15.38 1.27
CA PRO A 227 7.48 -16.27 1.63
C PRO A 227 7.61 -17.66 1.01
N THR A 228 7.43 -18.72 1.79
CA THR A 228 7.61 -20.09 1.30
C THR A 228 6.41 -20.56 0.46
N LYS A 229 5.22 -20.11 0.85
CA LYS A 229 3.93 -20.36 0.19
C LYS A 229 3.19 -19.03 0.01
N PRO A 230 3.64 -18.17 -0.92
CA PRO A 230 3.15 -16.81 -1.00
C PRO A 230 1.65 -16.77 -1.32
N LEU A 231 0.97 -15.78 -0.80
CA LEU A 231 -0.33 -15.34 -1.34
C LEU A 231 -0.05 -14.19 -2.29
N PHE A 232 -0.73 -14.16 -3.41
CA PHE A 232 -0.50 -13.11 -4.40
C PHE A 232 -1.80 -12.66 -5.05
N TYR A 233 -1.71 -11.49 -5.65
CA TYR A 233 -2.77 -10.84 -6.38
C TYR A 233 -2.42 -10.82 -7.87
N ALA A 234 -3.40 -11.11 -8.73
CA ALA A 234 -3.29 -10.96 -10.17
C ALA A 234 -4.37 -10.02 -10.69
N SER A 235 -3.95 -8.93 -11.32
CA SER A 235 -4.81 -8.01 -12.06
C SER A 235 -4.80 -8.37 -13.54
N ALA A 236 -5.97 -8.42 -14.18
CA ALA A 236 -6.12 -8.44 -15.62
C ALA A 236 -7.01 -7.26 -16.07
N PRO A 237 -6.53 -6.01 -15.99
CA PRO A 237 -7.35 -4.83 -16.23
C PRO A 237 -7.95 -4.75 -17.65
N THR A 238 -7.37 -5.45 -18.62
CA THR A 238 -7.92 -5.60 -19.99
C THR A 238 -9.30 -6.29 -20.00
N LYS A 239 -9.72 -6.94 -18.91
CA LYS A 239 -11.11 -7.42 -18.75
C LYS A 239 -12.14 -6.31 -18.61
N THR A 240 -11.71 -5.12 -18.22
CA THR A 240 -12.56 -3.93 -18.08
C THR A 240 -12.26 -2.91 -19.16
N ASP A 241 -10.99 -2.76 -19.54
CA ASP A 241 -10.56 -1.76 -20.49
C ASP A 241 -9.56 -2.33 -21.50
N GLU A 242 -10.05 -2.61 -22.70
CA GLU A 242 -9.21 -3.17 -23.76
C GLU A 242 -8.17 -2.19 -24.31
N SER A 243 -8.31 -0.87 -24.05
CA SER A 243 -7.44 0.16 -24.63
C SER A 243 -6.03 0.21 -24.04
N ILE A 244 -5.80 -0.44 -22.90
CA ILE A 244 -4.52 -0.44 -22.18
C ILE A 244 -3.57 -1.56 -22.63
N ALA A 245 -3.94 -2.30 -23.67
CA ALA A 245 -3.11 -3.32 -24.31
C ALA A 245 -3.28 -3.26 -25.83
N PRO A 246 -2.26 -3.69 -26.62
CA PRO A 246 -2.43 -3.86 -28.06
C PRO A 246 -3.57 -4.82 -28.39
N GLU A 247 -4.15 -4.68 -29.59
CA GLU A 247 -5.20 -5.58 -30.07
C GLU A 247 -4.76 -7.05 -29.96
N GLY A 248 -5.66 -7.88 -29.43
CA GLY A 248 -5.39 -9.30 -29.21
C GLY A 248 -4.38 -9.60 -28.09
N CYS A 249 -3.96 -8.62 -27.28
CA CYS A 249 -3.11 -8.83 -26.11
C CYS A 249 -3.87 -8.56 -24.79
N GLU A 250 -3.28 -8.99 -23.68
CA GLU A 250 -3.69 -8.64 -22.33
C GLU A 250 -2.56 -8.00 -21.53
N ASN A 251 -2.93 -7.02 -20.71
CA ASN A 251 -2.10 -6.46 -19.66
C ASN A 251 -2.40 -7.20 -18.37
N MET A 252 -1.40 -7.83 -17.78
CA MET A 252 -1.50 -8.47 -16.48
C MET A 252 -0.47 -7.93 -15.49
N PHE A 253 -0.86 -7.90 -14.23
CA PHE A 253 -0.02 -7.44 -13.12
C PHE A 253 -0.08 -8.44 -11.98
N LEU A 254 1.07 -8.95 -11.53
CA LEU A 254 1.16 -9.81 -10.36
C LEU A 254 1.79 -9.04 -9.19
N LEU A 255 1.25 -9.21 -7.99
CA LEU A 255 1.75 -8.61 -6.76
C LEU A 255 1.82 -9.66 -5.66
N MET A 256 3.00 -9.86 -5.11
CA MET A 256 3.25 -10.64 -3.91
C MET A 256 3.76 -9.72 -2.80
N PRO A 257 3.02 -9.56 -1.68
CA PRO A 257 3.54 -8.86 -0.52
C PRO A 257 4.83 -9.49 0.01
N THR A 258 5.76 -8.67 0.48
CA THR A 258 7.02 -9.13 1.07
C THR A 258 7.38 -8.30 2.30
N ALA A 259 8.26 -8.80 3.17
CA ALA A 259 8.74 -8.01 4.29
C ALA A 259 9.56 -6.79 3.80
N PRO A 260 9.47 -5.63 4.48
CA PRO A 260 10.44 -4.57 4.27
C PRO A 260 11.80 -5.00 4.84
N GLY A 261 12.87 -4.39 4.34
CA GLY A 261 14.23 -4.66 4.81
C GLY A 261 14.85 -5.99 4.35
N LEU A 262 14.17 -6.79 3.52
CA LEU A 262 14.70 -8.06 3.02
C LEU A 262 16.04 -7.87 2.27
N SER A 263 16.87 -8.91 2.33
CA SER A 263 18.08 -9.04 1.53
C SER A 263 17.88 -10.10 0.43
N GLY A 264 18.82 -10.18 -0.51
CA GLY A 264 18.78 -11.21 -1.55
C GLY A 264 17.71 -10.98 -2.62
N ASP A 265 17.35 -9.73 -2.90
CA ASP A 265 16.52 -9.34 -4.05
C ASP A 265 17.31 -9.45 -5.36
N SER A 266 17.71 -10.67 -5.72
CA SER A 266 18.40 -10.99 -6.97
C SER A 266 17.40 -11.37 -8.06
N GLU A 267 17.81 -11.24 -9.32
CA GLU A 267 16.99 -11.68 -10.45
C GLU A 267 16.62 -13.17 -10.34
N GLU A 268 17.52 -14.02 -9.85
CA GLU A 268 17.24 -15.45 -9.61
C GLU A 268 16.09 -15.66 -8.62
N VAL A 269 16.07 -14.90 -7.52
CA VAL A 269 14.98 -14.98 -6.53
C VAL A 269 13.67 -14.48 -7.13
N ARG A 270 13.71 -13.37 -7.89
CA ARG A 270 12.52 -12.85 -8.59
C ARG A 270 11.97 -13.89 -9.57
N GLU A 271 12.83 -14.49 -10.40
CA GLU A 271 12.43 -15.51 -11.36
C GLU A 271 11.83 -16.75 -10.70
N LYS A 272 12.41 -17.21 -9.59
CA LYS A 272 11.81 -18.29 -8.78
C LYS A 272 10.36 -17.97 -8.39
N TYR A 273 10.09 -16.75 -7.91
CA TYR A 273 8.75 -16.34 -7.51
C TYR A 273 7.81 -16.09 -8.70
N TYR A 274 8.34 -15.58 -9.82
CA TYR A 274 7.59 -15.50 -11.08
C TYR A 274 7.08 -16.88 -11.49
N HIS A 275 7.96 -17.88 -11.51
CA HIS A 275 7.58 -19.24 -11.87
C HIS A 275 6.51 -19.81 -10.92
N LEU A 276 6.71 -19.66 -9.61
CA LEU A 276 5.75 -20.12 -8.61
C LEU A 276 4.35 -19.48 -8.75
N MET A 277 4.28 -18.17 -8.99
CA MET A 277 3.00 -17.49 -9.20
C MET A 277 2.35 -17.89 -10.52
N MET A 278 3.15 -18.02 -11.59
CA MET A 278 2.66 -18.43 -12.90
C MET A 278 2.14 -19.87 -12.89
N ASP A 279 2.80 -20.81 -12.20
CA ASP A 279 2.31 -22.20 -12.10
C ASP A 279 0.90 -22.25 -11.48
N ARG A 280 0.65 -21.41 -10.47
CA ARG A 280 -0.65 -21.32 -9.80
C ARG A 280 -1.69 -20.60 -10.66
N LEU A 281 -1.29 -19.56 -11.39
CA LEU A 281 -2.16 -18.86 -12.34
C LEU A 281 -2.57 -19.77 -13.51
N GLU A 282 -1.62 -20.49 -14.12
CA GLU A 282 -1.85 -21.42 -15.22
C GLU A 282 -2.71 -22.61 -14.78
N SER A 283 -2.44 -23.17 -13.59
CA SER A 283 -3.26 -24.22 -13.00
C SER A 283 -4.71 -23.78 -12.77
N TYR A 284 -4.91 -22.55 -12.26
CA TYR A 284 -6.25 -21.99 -12.05
C TYR A 284 -6.99 -21.71 -13.36
N THR A 285 -6.29 -21.17 -14.36
CA THR A 285 -6.88 -20.81 -15.65
C THR A 285 -7.10 -22.01 -16.57
N GLY A 286 -6.32 -23.07 -16.39
CA GLY A 286 -6.33 -24.27 -17.22
C GLY A 286 -5.61 -24.10 -18.55
N GLU A 287 -4.73 -23.10 -18.70
CA GLU A 287 -3.99 -22.83 -19.93
C GLU A 287 -2.56 -22.37 -19.68
N SER A 288 -1.67 -22.56 -20.67
CA SER A 288 -0.33 -21.97 -20.66
C SER A 288 -0.39 -20.49 -21.01
N ILE A 289 0.15 -19.65 -20.12
CA ILE A 289 0.19 -18.19 -20.23
C ILE A 289 1.62 -17.73 -20.42
N ARG A 290 2.58 -18.35 -19.71
CA ARG A 290 3.99 -17.98 -19.66
C ARG A 290 4.63 -17.98 -21.04
N ASP A 291 4.27 -18.95 -21.90
CA ASP A 291 4.76 -19.06 -23.28
C ASP A 291 4.31 -17.90 -24.17
N ARG A 292 3.28 -17.15 -23.75
CA ARG A 292 2.70 -16.02 -24.47
C ARG A 292 3.12 -14.67 -23.89
N VAL A 293 3.94 -14.65 -22.85
CA VAL A 293 4.44 -13.42 -22.23
C VAL A 293 5.47 -12.77 -23.16
N ILE A 294 5.09 -11.64 -23.74
CA ILE A 294 5.92 -10.84 -24.67
C ILE A 294 6.61 -9.66 -23.98
N VAL A 295 6.13 -9.27 -22.81
CA VAL A 295 6.76 -8.26 -21.94
C VAL A 295 6.73 -8.80 -20.53
N LYS A 296 7.88 -8.77 -19.85
CA LYS A 296 8.00 -9.08 -18.42
C LYS A 296 8.93 -8.06 -17.79
N ARG A 297 8.43 -7.33 -16.80
CA ARG A 297 9.25 -6.45 -15.95
C ARG A 297 8.96 -6.76 -14.50
N SER A 298 10.00 -7.04 -13.72
CA SER A 298 9.90 -7.17 -12.27
C SER A 298 10.13 -5.81 -11.60
N PHE A 299 9.54 -5.60 -10.42
CA PHE A 299 9.83 -4.44 -9.55
C PHE A 299 9.69 -4.89 -8.11
N ALA A 300 10.74 -4.72 -7.32
CA ALA A 300 10.77 -5.24 -5.96
C ALA A 300 11.48 -4.29 -4.99
N TYR A 301 11.84 -4.83 -3.83
CA TYR A 301 12.43 -4.11 -2.71
C TYR A 301 13.58 -3.17 -3.10
N SER A 302 14.55 -3.65 -3.89
CA SER A 302 15.69 -2.82 -4.31
C SER A 302 15.27 -1.67 -5.23
N ASP A 303 14.25 -1.87 -6.06
CA ASP A 303 13.72 -0.84 -6.94
C ASP A 303 12.96 0.24 -6.15
N PHE A 304 12.19 -0.14 -5.11
CA PHE A 304 11.58 0.85 -4.21
C PHE A 304 12.63 1.76 -3.56
N LYS A 305 13.80 1.21 -3.21
CA LYS A 305 14.91 2.01 -2.69
C LYS A 305 15.53 2.92 -3.73
N SER A 306 15.84 2.40 -4.92
CA SER A 306 16.56 3.17 -5.94
C SER A 306 15.70 4.21 -6.64
N GLU A 307 14.44 3.88 -6.94
CA GLU A 307 13.54 4.72 -7.74
C GLU A 307 12.74 5.70 -6.87
N TYR A 308 12.33 5.30 -5.66
CA TYR A 308 11.48 6.11 -4.78
C TYR A 308 12.15 6.58 -3.50
N ASN A 309 13.42 6.21 -3.28
CA ASN A 309 14.13 6.46 -2.02
C ASN A 309 13.41 5.90 -0.78
N SER A 310 12.55 4.89 -0.96
CA SER A 310 11.74 4.32 0.12
C SER A 310 12.62 3.70 1.21
N PHE A 311 12.48 4.17 2.45
CA PHE A 311 13.25 3.65 3.56
C PHE A 311 12.93 2.17 3.80
N LYS A 312 13.97 1.33 3.90
CA LYS A 312 13.84 -0.13 3.97
C LYS A 312 12.96 -0.71 2.83
N GLY A 313 12.97 -0.08 1.65
CA GLY A 313 12.28 -0.57 0.44
C GLY A 313 10.78 -0.81 0.63
N ASN A 314 10.15 -0.06 1.54
CA ASN A 314 8.72 -0.17 1.80
C ASN A 314 7.90 0.26 0.56
N ALA A 315 6.70 -0.32 0.40
CA ALA A 315 5.78 0.06 -0.66
C ALA A 315 4.65 1.01 -0.19
N TYR A 316 4.41 1.11 1.13
CA TYR A 316 3.23 1.78 1.70
C TYR A 316 3.53 2.78 2.83
N GLY A 317 4.81 3.10 3.08
CA GLY A 317 5.26 3.99 4.14
C GLY A 317 5.39 3.31 5.51
N LEU A 318 5.11 4.07 6.56
CA LEU A 318 5.10 3.57 7.94
C LEU A 318 3.93 2.62 8.17
N ALA A 319 4.17 1.55 8.93
CA ALA A 319 3.09 0.65 9.35
C ALA A 319 2.10 1.40 10.25
N ASN A 320 0.80 1.15 10.07
CA ASN A 320 -0.28 1.78 10.83
C ASN A 320 -0.60 0.98 12.11
N THR A 321 0.44 0.65 12.89
CA THR A 321 0.30 0.02 14.21
C THR A 321 -0.24 1.02 15.22
N LEU A 322 -0.80 0.54 16.34
CA LEU A 322 -1.38 1.41 17.37
C LEU A 322 -0.38 2.43 17.93
N ASP A 323 0.89 2.04 18.07
CA ASP A 323 2.02 2.85 18.55
C ASP A 323 2.66 3.73 17.45
N GLN A 324 2.14 3.72 16.22
CA GLN A 324 2.59 4.54 15.09
C GLN A 324 1.43 5.14 14.28
N THR A 325 0.28 5.34 14.93
CA THR A 325 -0.91 5.94 14.32
C THR A 325 -1.22 7.30 14.97
N ALA A 326 -1.84 8.20 14.21
CA ALA A 326 -2.22 9.55 14.65
C ALA A 326 -1.01 10.29 15.27
N ILE A 327 -1.13 10.75 16.51
CA ILE A 327 -0.12 11.54 17.22
C ILE A 327 1.24 10.85 17.42
N PHE A 328 1.30 9.52 17.23
CA PHE A 328 2.50 8.72 17.38
C PHE A 328 3.29 8.56 16.08
N LYS A 329 2.75 9.05 14.95
CA LYS A 329 3.53 9.20 13.72
C LYS A 329 4.64 10.24 13.93
N PRO A 330 5.76 10.14 13.18
CA PRO A 330 6.73 11.22 13.11
C PRO A 330 6.00 12.53 12.83
N ARG A 331 6.19 13.50 13.71
CA ARG A 331 5.65 14.85 13.57
C ARG A 331 6.28 15.51 12.36
N LEU A 332 5.45 16.16 11.54
CA LEU A 332 5.84 17.06 10.45
C LEU A 332 6.00 18.48 10.96
#